data_AF-A0A2N0HIS3-F1
#
_entry.id   AF-A0A2N0HIS3-F1
#
_cell.length_a   1.000
_cell.length_b   1.000
_cell.length_c   1.000
_cell.angle_alpha   90.00
_cell.angle_beta   90.00
_cell.angle_gamma   90.00
#
_symmetry.space_group_name_H-M   'P 1'
#
loop_
_entity.id
_entity.type
_entity.pdbx_description
1 polymer ?
#
loop_
_entity_poly.entity_id
_entity_poly.type
_entity_poly.pdbx_seq_one_letter_code
_entity_poly.pdbx_strand_id
1 'polypeptide(L)'
;METDEIKNLETIKGLTAAYLNTLKPVDGKSNIHTAQIRVYDYYELSAVIRNLLKIFIVALDHEAPDMPSTIESKPIDVGLILGIALQLFPIDEFELLNEISTLFPTDYQNSDKKKS
;
A
#
# COMPACT_ATOMS: atom_id res chain seq x y z
N MET A 1 37.19 20.23 -19.43
CA MET A 1 37.13 19.43 -18.20
C MET A 1 36.16 20.05 -17.19
N GLU A 2 36.44 21.20 -16.57
CA GLU A 2 35.46 21.85 -15.64
C GLU A 2 34.12 22.21 -16.30
N THR A 3 34.13 22.68 -17.55
CA THR A 3 32.89 23.00 -18.30
C THR A 3 32.06 21.76 -18.64
N ASP A 4 32.71 20.61 -18.83
CA ASP A 4 32.06 19.34 -19.13
C ASP A 4 31.41 18.74 -17.88
N GLU A 5 32.05 18.91 -16.72
CA GLU A 5 31.52 18.51 -15.42
C GLU A 5 30.27 19.30 -15.03
N ILE A 6 30.25 20.62 -15.25
CA ILE A 6 29.08 21.46 -14.99
C ILE A 6 27.90 21.06 -15.88
N LYS A 7 28.15 20.84 -17.17
CA LYS A 7 27.13 20.37 -18.13
C LYS A 7 26.57 18.99 -17.73
N ASN A 8 27.43 18.10 -17.25
CA ASN A 8 27.02 16.80 -16.74
C ASN A 8 26.13 16.94 -15.48
N LEU A 9 26.47 17.87 -14.58
CA LEU A 9 25.68 18.12 -13.37
C LEU A 9 24.28 18.65 -13.70
N GLU A 10 24.17 19.59 -14.64
CA GLU A 10 22.88 20.12 -15.09
C GLU A 10 22.03 19.03 -15.76
N THR A 11 22.67 18.17 -16.55
CA THR A 11 22.02 17.01 -17.18
C THR A 11 21.51 16.04 -16.11
N ILE A 12 22.31 15.73 -15.09
CA ILE A 12 21.91 14.87 -13.96
C ILE A 12 20.73 15.48 -13.21
N LYS A 13 20.74 16.80 -12.97
CA LYS A 13 19.64 17.51 -12.32
C LYS A 13 18.34 17.42 -13.13
N GLY A 14 18.44 17.58 -14.45
CA GLY A 14 17.30 17.39 -15.36
C GLY A 14 16.76 15.96 -15.32
N LEU A 15 17.65 14.96 -15.36
CA LEU A 15 17.29 13.54 -15.30
C LEU A 15 16.64 13.18 -13.96
N THR A 16 17.19 13.65 -12.84
CA THR A 16 16.61 13.38 -11.51
C THR A 16 15.22 14.00 -11.36
N ALA A 17 15.02 15.23 -11.84
CA ALA A 17 13.69 15.85 -11.84
C ALA A 17 12.67 15.09 -12.72
N ALA A 18 13.12 14.54 -13.85
CA ALA A 18 12.25 13.79 -14.77
C ALA A 18 11.86 12.41 -14.23
N TYR A 19 12.80 11.69 -13.60
CA TYR A 19 12.63 10.27 -13.28
C TYR A 19 12.42 9.95 -11.79
N LEU A 20 12.84 10.81 -10.85
CA LEU A 20 12.69 10.58 -9.40
C LEU A 20 11.44 11.25 -8.82
N ASN A 21 10.26 10.95 -9.37
CA ASN A 21 9.00 11.57 -8.96
C ASN A 21 8.10 10.67 -8.09
N THR A 22 8.44 9.38 -7.95
CA THR A 22 7.64 8.39 -7.20
C THR A 22 7.79 8.52 -5.68
N LEU A 23 9.04 8.64 -5.19
CA LEU A 23 9.35 8.75 -3.77
C LEU A 23 9.44 10.21 -3.38
N LYS A 24 8.54 10.67 -2.52
CA LYS A 24 8.54 12.03 -1.99
C LYS A 24 9.01 12.01 -0.54
N PRO A 25 10.00 12.82 -0.14
CA PRO A 25 10.45 12.87 1.24
C PRO A 25 9.32 13.31 2.17
N VAL A 26 9.29 12.77 3.39
CA VAL A 26 8.36 13.20 4.45
C VAL A 26 9.00 14.32 5.25
N ASP A 27 8.33 15.47 5.34
CA ASP A 27 8.82 16.63 6.08
C ASP A 27 9.12 16.28 7.53
N GLY A 28 10.31 16.67 8.00
CA GLY A 28 10.76 16.44 9.38
C GLY A 28 11.18 15.01 9.72
N LYS A 29 11.19 14.07 8.76
CA LYS A 29 11.64 12.68 8.98
C LYS A 29 12.74 12.30 7.99
N SER A 30 14.00 12.40 8.43
CA SER A 30 15.14 11.94 7.62
C SER A 30 14.98 10.44 7.31
N ASN A 31 15.12 10.08 6.03
CA ASN A 31 15.05 8.71 5.49
C ASN A 31 13.64 8.12 5.28
N ILE A 32 12.56 8.84 5.54
CA ILE A 32 11.20 8.35 5.24
C ILE A 32 10.69 9.03 3.98
N HIS A 33 10.15 8.22 3.07
CA HIS A 33 9.57 8.68 1.81
C HIS A 33 8.16 8.11 1.65
N THR A 34 7.28 8.88 1.05
CA THR A 34 5.96 8.45 0.61
C THR A 34 6.01 8.03 -0.84
N ALA A 35 5.46 6.85 -1.14
CA ALA A 35 5.06 6.45 -2.49
C ALA A 35 3.53 6.48 -2.56
N GLN A 36 2.96 7.16 -3.54
CA GLN A 36 1.51 7.19 -3.72
C GLN A 36 1.06 6.03 -4.60
N ILE A 37 0.07 5.28 -4.15
CA ILE A 37 -0.63 4.28 -4.95
C ILE A 37 -1.95 4.90 -5.41
N ARG A 38 -2.17 4.92 -6.72
CA ARG A 38 -3.38 5.47 -7.32
C ARG A 38 -4.39 4.35 -7.53
N VAL A 39 -5.57 4.51 -6.96
CA VAL A 39 -6.72 3.60 -7.10
C VAL A 39 -7.96 4.44 -7.44
N TYR A 40 -8.91 3.84 -8.15
CA TYR A 40 -10.13 4.46 -8.63
C TYR A 40 -11.12 4.71 -7.50
N ASP A 41 -11.30 3.72 -6.61
CA ASP A 41 -12.20 3.78 -5.45
C ASP A 41 -11.80 2.77 -4.35
N TYR A 42 -12.59 2.72 -3.28
CA TYR A 42 -12.40 1.76 -2.20
C TYR A 42 -12.61 0.30 -2.61
N TYR A 43 -13.38 0.05 -3.67
CA TYR A 43 -13.57 -1.30 -4.17
C TYR A 43 -12.27 -1.81 -4.81
N GLU A 44 -11.62 -1.01 -5.65
CA GLU A 44 -10.30 -1.32 -6.19
C GLU A 44 -9.25 -1.44 -5.09
N LEU A 45 -9.21 -0.50 -4.13
CA LEU A 45 -8.30 -0.58 -2.99
C LEU A 45 -8.48 -1.90 -2.21
N SER A 46 -9.72 -2.26 -1.91
CA SER A 46 -10.03 -3.51 -1.21
C SER A 46 -9.63 -4.74 -2.01
N ALA A 47 -9.76 -4.70 -3.34
CA ALA A 47 -9.32 -5.76 -4.24
C ALA A 47 -7.79 -5.89 -4.23
N VAL A 48 -7.04 -4.78 -4.20
CA VAL A 48 -5.58 -4.78 -4.07
C VAL A 48 -5.16 -5.43 -2.75
N ILE A 49 -5.70 -4.96 -1.62
CA ILE A 49 -5.41 -5.51 -0.29
C ILE A 49 -5.71 -7.01 -0.24
N ARG A 50 -6.88 -7.42 -0.75
CA ARG A 50 -7.29 -8.82 -0.79
C ARG A 50 -6.33 -9.70 -1.60
N ASN A 51 -5.86 -9.22 -2.75
CA ASN A 51 -4.92 -10.00 -3.56
C ASN A 51 -3.52 -10.05 -2.93
N LEU A 52 -3.07 -8.99 -2.26
CA LEU A 52 -1.83 -9.02 -1.47
C LEU A 52 -1.91 -10.08 -0.36
N LEU A 53 -3.03 -10.14 0.38
CA LEU A 53 -3.24 -11.17 1.41
C LEU A 53 -3.22 -12.59 0.84
N LYS A 54 -3.80 -12.82 -0.34
CA LYS A 54 -3.72 -14.13 -1.02
C LYS A 54 -2.30 -14.51 -1.39
N ILE A 55 -1.49 -13.56 -1.86
CA ILE A 55 -0.08 -13.80 -2.15
C ILE A 55 0.65 -14.24 -0.88
N PHE A 56 0.36 -13.66 0.29
CA PHE A 56 0.97 -14.11 1.55
C PHE A 56 0.56 -15.52 1.92
N ILE A 57 -0.73 -15.85 1.78
CA ILE A 57 -1.21 -17.20 2.08
C ILE A 57 -0.46 -18.20 1.20
N VAL A 58 -0.36 -17.96 -0.11
CA VAL A 58 0.35 -18.84 -1.05
C VAL A 58 1.85 -18.89 -0.75
N ALA A 59 2.49 -17.75 -0.47
CA ALA A 59 3.91 -17.67 -0.20
C ALA A 59 4.31 -18.31 1.14
N LEU A 60 3.40 -18.35 2.12
CA LEU A 60 3.60 -19.01 3.41
C LEU A 60 3.27 -20.51 3.36
N ASP A 61 2.32 -20.93 2.52
CA ASP A 61 1.85 -22.32 2.40
C ASP A 61 2.77 -23.19 1.53
N HIS A 62 3.54 -22.58 0.62
CA HIS A 62 4.56 -23.30 -0.13
C HIS A 62 5.82 -23.53 0.73
N GLU A 63 5.98 -24.76 1.26
CA GLU A 63 7.30 -25.40 1.23
C GLU A 63 7.75 -25.33 -0.23
N ALA A 64 8.83 -24.60 -0.50
CA ALA A 64 9.27 -24.32 -1.87
C ALA A 64 9.29 -25.63 -2.67
N PRO A 65 8.41 -25.82 -3.67
CA PRO A 65 8.47 -27.02 -4.50
C PRO A 65 9.85 -27.04 -5.13
N ASP A 66 10.52 -28.20 -5.14
CA ASP A 66 11.86 -28.43 -5.68
C ASP A 66 12.03 -27.70 -7.03
N MET A 67 12.51 -26.46 -6.99
CA MET A 67 12.76 -25.67 -8.18
C MET A 67 14.02 -26.24 -8.83
N PRO A 68 14.05 -26.38 -10.16
CA PRO A 68 15.24 -26.84 -10.86
C PRO A 68 16.42 -25.96 -10.47
N SER A 69 17.55 -26.58 -10.14
CA SER A 69 18.80 -25.96 -9.65
C SER A 69 19.40 -24.89 -10.57
N THR A 70 18.80 -24.66 -11.72
CA THR A 70 19.17 -23.67 -12.74
C THR A 70 18.51 -22.30 -12.55
N ILE A 71 17.55 -22.17 -11.63
CA ILE A 71 16.87 -20.92 -11.32
C ILE A 71 17.03 -20.66 -9.81
N GLU A 72 17.74 -19.59 -9.42
CA GLU A 72 17.74 -19.13 -8.03
C GLU A 72 16.31 -18.70 -7.65
N SER A 73 15.53 -19.59 -7.04
CA SER A 73 14.27 -19.23 -6.41
C SER A 73 14.57 -18.49 -5.10
N LYS A 74 14.93 -17.21 -5.20
CA LYS A 74 14.89 -16.37 -4.00
C LYS A 74 13.44 -16.38 -3.51
N PRO A 75 13.17 -16.86 -2.27
CA PRO A 75 11.82 -16.86 -1.75
C PRO A 75 11.29 -15.42 -1.72
N ILE A 76 9.99 -15.25 -1.97
CA ILE A 76 9.34 -13.95 -1.85
C ILE A 76 9.56 -13.45 -0.42
N ASP A 77 10.04 -12.23 -0.25
CA ASP A 77 10.12 -11.60 1.06
C ASP A 77 8.70 -11.24 1.52
N VAL A 78 8.05 -12.22 2.15
CA VAL A 78 6.67 -12.10 2.65
C VAL A 78 6.56 -10.96 3.67
N GLY A 79 7.61 -10.72 4.47
CA GLY A 79 7.62 -9.68 5.49
C GLY A 79 7.53 -8.28 4.87
N LEU A 80 8.30 -8.03 3.81
CA LEU A 80 8.26 -6.75 3.08
C LEU A 80 6.86 -6.47 2.51
N ILE A 81 6.27 -7.45 1.82
CA ILE A 81 4.99 -7.25 1.14
C ILE A 81 3.85 -7.17 2.17
N LEU A 82 3.91 -7.91 3.28
CA LEU A 82 2.95 -7.80 4.39
C LEU A 82 2.97 -6.40 5.02
N GLY A 83 4.16 -5.80 5.15
CA GLY A 83 4.31 -4.41 5.62
C GLY A 83 3.58 -3.41 4.72
N ILE A 84 3.60 -3.61 3.40
CA ILE A 84 2.85 -2.77 2.45
C ILE A 84 1.35 -3.00 2.56
N ALA A 85 0.90 -4.25 2.64
CA ALA A 85 -0.52 -4.55 2.82
C ALA A 85 -1.10 -3.93 4.09
N LEU A 86 -0.33 -3.93 5.18
CA LEU A 86 -0.72 -3.29 6.44
C LEU A 86 -0.89 -1.77 6.29
N GLN A 87 0.01 -1.10 5.56
CA GLN A 87 -0.07 0.34 5.32
C GLN A 87 -1.29 0.75 4.47
N LEU A 88 -1.84 -0.18 3.68
CA LEU A 88 -3.00 0.09 2.82
C LEU A 88 -4.35 -0.05 3.55
N PHE A 89 -4.38 -0.58 4.77
CA PHE A 89 -5.62 -0.71 5.52
C PHE A 89 -6.18 0.67 5.93
N PRO A 90 -7.40 1.03 5.52
CA PRO A 90 -7.99 2.35 5.80
C PRO A 90 -8.62 2.38 7.21
N ILE A 91 -7.77 2.28 8.24
CA ILE A 91 -8.21 2.17 9.65
C ILE A 91 -8.97 3.43 10.08
N ASP A 92 -8.45 4.61 9.77
CA ASP A 92 -9.04 5.89 10.16
C ASP A 92 -10.41 6.08 9.51
N GLU A 93 -10.58 5.68 8.25
CA GLU A 93 -11.86 5.73 7.57
C GLU A 93 -12.87 4.73 8.13
N PHE A 94 -12.42 3.54 8.56
CA PHE A 94 -13.29 2.60 9.28
C PHE A 94 -13.73 3.17 10.63
N GLU A 95 -12.85 3.86 11.36
CA GLU A 95 -13.21 4.53 12.61
C GLU A 95 -14.24 5.63 12.36
N LEU A 96 -14.06 6.46 11.32
CA LEU A 96 -15.04 7.47 10.91
C LEU A 96 -16.41 6.84 10.61
N LEU A 97 -16.46 5.73 9.85
CA LEU A 97 -17.71 5.03 9.56
C LEU A 97 -18.38 4.49 10.82
N ASN A 98 -17.59 3.99 11.77
CA ASN A 98 -18.09 3.54 13.06
C ASN A 98 -18.72 4.69 13.86
N GLU A 99 -18.04 5.84 13.96
CA GLU A 99 -18.58 7.04 14.63
C GLU A 99 -19.86 7.56 13.95
N ILE A 100 -19.95 7.51 12.62
CA ILE A 100 -21.20 7.88 11.92
C ILE A 100 -22.34 6.93 12.32
N SER A 101 -22.06 5.64 12.45
CA SER A 101 -23.09 4.65 12.81
C SER A 101 -23.63 4.83 14.24
N THR A 102 -22.81 5.33 15.17
CA THR A 102 -23.24 5.62 16.55
C THR A 102 -24.10 6.87 16.62
N LEU A 103 -23.83 7.86 15.74
CA LEU A 103 -24.61 9.11 15.64
C LEU A 103 -25.95 8.90 14.94
N PHE A 104 -26.04 7.96 14.01
CA PHE A 104 -27.26 7.62 13.27
C PHE A 104 -27.64 6.15 13.48
N PRO A 105 -28.02 5.76 14.72
CA PRO A 105 -28.47 4.41 14.97
C PRO A 105 -29.71 4.14 14.11
N THR A 106 -29.67 3.05 13.34
CA THR A 106 -30.81 2.69 12.51
C THR A 106 -31.99 2.30 13.41
N ASP A 107 -33.15 2.94 13.22
CA ASP A 107 -34.39 2.72 13.97
C ASP A 107 -35.03 1.32 13.78
N TYR A 108 -34.28 0.30 13.35
CA TYR A 108 -34.76 -1.06 13.12
C TYR A 108 -35.34 -1.75 14.38
N GLN A 109 -35.26 -1.13 15.55
CA GLN A 109 -35.80 -1.66 16.81
C GLN A 109 -37.15 -1.04 17.25
N ASN A 110 -37.77 -0.15 16.46
CA ASN A 110 -39.06 0.46 16.80
C ASN A 110 -40.29 -0.19 16.14
N SER A 111 -40.13 -1.21 15.29
CA SER A 111 -41.25 -1.91 14.65
C SER A 111 -41.84 -3.06 15.48
N ASP A 112 -41.13 -3.58 16.49
CA ASP A 112 -41.62 -4.72 17.30
C ASP A 112 -42.40 -4.30 18.57
N LYS A 113 -42.44 -3.00 18.91
CA LYS A 113 -43.20 -2.51 20.08
C LYS A 113 -44.61 -1.97 19.77
N LYS A 114 -45.10 -2.07 18.53
CA LYS A 114 -46.45 -1.63 18.13
C LYS A 114 -47.48 -2.75 17.97
N LYS A 115 -47.15 -4.00 18.33
CA LYS A 115 -48.10 -5.11 18.44
C LYS A 115 -48.12 -5.67 19.87
N SER A 116 -48.64 -4.88 20.80
CA SER A 116 -49.18 -5.39 22.07
C SER A 116 -50.34 -4.52 22.52
#